data_AF-A0A955YPJ3-F1
#
_entry.id   AF-A0A955YPJ3-F1
#
_cell.length_a   1.000
_cell.length_b   1.000
_cell.length_c   1.000
_cell.angle_alpha   90.00
_cell.angle_beta   90.00
_cell.angle_gamma   90.00
#
_symmetry.space_group_name_H-M   'P 1'
#
loop_
_entity.id
_entity.type
_entity.pdbx_description
1 polymer ?
#
loop_
_entity_poly.entity_id
_entity_poly.type
_entity_poly.pdbx_seq_one_letter_code
_entity_poly.pdbx_strand_id
1 'polypeptide(L)'
;MPTQKTPLSQVKDGFKDKASLVSAIRSLTKGTDLWVEREGNGLDHAPNAKLLRLHAVLSEAKKAYGTREKMVDAIAAAEGRAKDKDYRNRFENWTAARLLDYVKAAEKRAKN
;
A
#
# COMPACT_ATOMS: atom_id res chain seq x y z
N MET A 1 20.96 19.08 10.38
CA MET A 1 20.15 18.40 9.35
C MET A 1 19.84 17.00 9.87
N PRO A 2 18.58 16.56 10.00
CA PRO A 2 18.31 15.18 10.38
C PRO A 2 18.70 14.30 9.20
N THR A 3 19.86 13.67 9.27
CA THR A 3 20.30 12.65 8.32
C THR A 3 19.32 11.50 8.37
N GLN A 4 18.37 11.47 7.44
CA GLN A 4 17.52 10.29 7.25
C GLN A 4 18.45 9.09 7.07
N LYS A 5 18.25 8.05 7.90
CA LYS A 5 19.02 6.81 7.83
C LYS A 5 19.04 6.32 6.39
N THR A 6 20.22 5.91 5.90
CA THR A 6 20.30 5.40 4.53
C THR A 6 19.33 4.24 4.34
N PRO A 7 18.73 4.06 3.15
CA PRO A 7 17.79 2.96 2.91
C PRO A 7 18.39 1.60 3.22
N LEU A 8 19.70 1.43 3.05
CA LEU A 8 20.43 0.22 3.47
C LEU A 8 20.47 0.04 4.99
N SER A 9 20.74 1.09 5.76
CA SER A 9 20.71 1.06 7.22
C SER A 9 19.31 0.74 7.76
N GLN A 10 18.26 1.29 7.15
CA GLN A 10 16.87 1.02 7.56
C GLN A 10 16.45 -0.43 7.31
N VAL A 11 16.89 -1.04 6.19
CA VAL A 11 16.65 -2.48 5.94
C VAL A 11 17.40 -3.34 6.95
N LYS A 12 18.66 -3.01 7.25
CA LYS A 12 19.47 -3.75 8.24
C LYS A 12 18.90 -3.66 9.65
N ASP A 13 18.49 -2.47 10.09
CA ASP A 13 17.90 -2.25 11.42
C ASP A 13 16.55 -2.96 11.59
N GLY A 14 15.70 -2.97 10.55
CA GLY A 14 14.31 -3.45 10.66
C GLY A 14 14.08 -4.89 10.21
N PHE A 15 14.85 -5.37 9.21
CA PHE A 15 14.59 -6.64 8.53
C PHE A 15 15.82 -7.53 8.39
N LYS A 16 17.00 -7.09 8.88
CA LYS A 16 18.31 -7.76 8.72
C LYS A 16 18.83 -7.72 7.28
N ASP A 17 18.04 -8.22 6.31
CA ASP A 17 18.44 -8.38 4.91
C ASP A 17 17.29 -8.11 3.93
N LYS A 18 17.64 -7.86 2.66
CA LYS A 18 16.67 -7.61 1.58
C LYS A 18 15.70 -8.78 1.38
N ALA A 19 16.18 -10.02 1.47
CA ALA A 19 15.36 -11.22 1.33
C ALA A 19 14.28 -11.31 2.41
N SER A 20 14.62 -10.96 3.66
CA SER A 20 13.68 -10.92 4.77
C SER A 20 12.60 -9.85 4.58
N LEU A 21 12.97 -8.68 4.04
CA LEU A 21 12.00 -7.64 3.69
C LEU A 21 11.04 -8.10 2.60
N VAL A 22 11.53 -8.80 1.57
CA VAL A 22 10.69 -9.40 0.53
C VAL A 22 9.75 -10.45 1.12
N SER A 23 10.25 -11.32 2.00
CA SER A 23 9.44 -12.32 2.69
C SER A 23 8.36 -11.70 3.58
N ALA A 24 8.70 -10.64 4.32
CA ALA A 24 7.74 -9.88 5.14
C ALA A 24 6.65 -9.24 4.28
N ILE A 25 7.01 -8.66 3.12
CA ILE A 25 6.06 -8.11 2.16
C ILE A 25 5.14 -9.22 1.63
N ARG A 26 5.70 -10.35 1.17
CA ARG A 26 4.89 -11.50 0.70
C ARG A 26 3.96 -12.03 1.78
N SER A 27 4.40 -12.06 3.04
CA SER A 27 3.60 -12.52 4.19
C SER A 27 2.51 -11.52 4.56
N LEU A 28 2.77 -10.21 4.41
CA LEU A 28 1.76 -9.17 4.60
C LEU A 28 0.63 -9.28 3.58
N THR A 29 0.97 -9.65 2.35
CA THR A 29 0.05 -9.73 1.22
C THR A 29 -0.65 -11.07 1.08
N LYS A 30 -0.10 -12.16 1.65
CA LYS A 30 -0.77 -13.46 1.69
C LYS A 30 -2.14 -13.33 2.38
N GLY A 31 -3.21 -13.61 1.63
CA GLY A 31 -4.60 -13.58 2.12
C GLY A 31 -5.25 -12.20 2.13
N THR A 32 -4.56 -11.16 1.65
CA THR A 32 -5.16 -9.83 1.47
C THR A 32 -5.04 -9.44 0.01
N ASP A 33 -6.14 -9.04 -0.63
CA ASP A 33 -6.17 -8.54 -2.01
C ASP A 33 -5.48 -7.17 -2.19
N LEU A 34 -4.56 -6.84 -1.27
CA LEU A 34 -3.78 -5.61 -1.22
C LEU A 34 -2.60 -5.62 -2.21
N TRP A 35 -2.29 -6.76 -2.81
CA TRP A 35 -1.17 -6.89 -3.73
C TRP A 35 -1.47 -7.85 -4.86
N VAL A 36 -1.35 -7.35 -6.08
CA VAL A 36 -1.34 -8.15 -7.30
C VAL A 36 0.12 -8.31 -7.70
N GLU A 37 0.62 -9.54 -7.64
CA GLU A 37 1.95 -9.85 -8.16
C GLU A 37 1.91 -9.65 -9.68
N ARG A 38 2.66 -8.66 -10.18
CA ARG A 38 2.72 -8.36 -11.62
C ARG A 38 3.81 -9.21 -12.26
N GLU A 39 3.48 -9.83 -13.39
CA GLU A 39 4.45 -10.58 -14.20
C GLU A 39 5.58 -9.64 -14.65
N GLY A 40 6.82 -9.87 -14.18
CA GLY A 40 7.99 -9.04 -14.47
C GLY A 40 9.13 -9.22 -13.45
N ASN A 41 10.16 -8.37 -13.53
CA ASN A 41 11.27 -8.32 -12.56
C ASN A 41 10.72 -8.06 -11.15
N GLY A 42 10.53 -9.14 -10.38
CA GLY A 42 9.83 -9.15 -9.11
C GLY A 42 10.49 -8.33 -8.00
N LEU A 43 9.92 -8.45 -6.79
CA LEU A 43 10.40 -7.81 -5.56
C LEU A 43 11.92 -7.96 -5.33
N ASP A 44 12.53 -9.00 -5.90
CA ASP A 44 13.96 -9.31 -5.81
C ASP A 44 14.86 -8.29 -6.52
N HIS A 45 14.39 -7.63 -7.58
CA HIS A 45 15.14 -6.59 -8.30
C HIS A 45 14.80 -5.17 -7.85
N ALA A 46 13.79 -4.98 -7.00
CA ALA A 46 13.42 -3.66 -6.51
C ALA A 46 14.53 -3.07 -5.61
N PRO A 47 14.85 -1.76 -5.70
CA PRO A 47 15.79 -1.11 -4.80
C PRO A 47 15.25 -1.06 -3.36
N ASN A 48 16.14 -1.13 -2.37
CA ASN A 48 15.80 -1.20 -0.94
C ASN A 48 14.86 -0.08 -0.49
N ALA A 49 15.05 1.14 -0.99
CA ALA A 49 14.16 2.28 -0.70
C ALA A 49 12.71 2.02 -1.14
N LYS A 50 12.50 1.40 -2.31
CA LYS A 50 11.15 1.06 -2.80
C LYS A 50 10.54 -0.07 -1.99
N LEU A 51 11.33 -1.06 -1.58
CA LEU A 51 10.85 -2.16 -0.74
C LEU A 51 10.42 -1.67 0.66
N LEU A 52 11.19 -0.77 1.28
CA LEU A 52 10.83 -0.16 2.55
C LEU A 52 9.53 0.66 2.43
N ARG A 53 9.42 1.48 1.38
CA ARG A 53 8.21 2.25 1.11
C ARG A 53 7.02 1.32 0.89
N LEU A 54 7.23 0.23 0.14
CA LEU A 54 6.18 -0.74 -0.14
C LEU A 54 5.70 -1.44 1.13
N HIS A 55 6.62 -1.90 1.96
CA HIS A 55 6.28 -2.50 3.25
C HIS A 55 5.52 -1.51 4.14
N ALA A 56 5.96 -0.25 4.24
CA ALA A 56 5.28 0.76 5.03
C ALA A 56 3.85 1.02 4.54
N VAL A 57 3.66 1.19 3.23
CA VAL A 57 2.36 1.41 2.61
C VAL A 57 1.44 0.20 2.78
N LEU A 58 1.94 -1.02 2.58
CA LEU A 58 1.14 -2.24 2.78
C LEU A 58 0.79 -2.47 4.26
N SER A 59 1.69 -2.14 5.17
CA SER A 59 1.42 -2.21 6.61
C SER A 59 0.37 -1.19 7.04
N GLU A 60 0.47 0.05 6.54
CA GLU A 60 -0.53 1.09 6.77
C GLU A 60 -1.88 0.72 6.17
N ALA A 61 -1.89 0.20 4.93
CA ALA A 61 -3.07 -0.30 4.24
C ALA A 61 -3.81 -1.34 5.06
N LYS A 62 -3.07 -2.35 5.52
CA LYS A 62 -3.60 -3.45 6.31
C LYS A 62 -4.09 -3.00 7.69
N LYS A 63 -3.40 -2.04 8.32
CA LYS A 63 -3.81 -1.50 9.64
C LYS A 63 -5.05 -0.61 9.55
N ALA A 64 -5.12 0.27 8.55
CA ALA A 64 -6.19 1.25 8.44
C ALA A 64 -7.47 0.68 7.81
N TYR A 65 -7.33 -0.14 6.76
CA TYR A 65 -8.48 -0.63 5.99
C TYR A 65 -8.54 -2.16 5.94
N GLY A 66 -7.42 -2.87 6.11
CA GLY A 66 -7.38 -4.33 6.13
C GLY A 66 -7.41 -4.96 4.74
N THR A 67 -8.43 -4.63 3.93
CA THR A 67 -8.59 -5.14 2.57
C THR A 67 -8.78 -4.01 1.57
N ARG A 68 -8.61 -4.37 0.30
CA ARG A 68 -8.79 -3.47 -0.83
C ARG A 68 -10.23 -2.96 -0.94
N GLU A 69 -11.21 -3.84 -0.79
CA GLU A 69 -12.64 -3.49 -0.82
C GLU A 69 -12.98 -2.42 0.21
N LYS A 70 -12.46 -2.54 1.43
CA LYS A 70 -12.68 -1.55 2.50
C LYS A 70 -12.09 -0.19 2.18
N MET A 71 -10.99 -0.12 1.41
CA MET A 71 -10.49 1.16 0.90
C MET A 71 -11.43 1.75 -0.13
N VAL A 72 -11.96 0.93 -1.05
CA VAL A 72 -12.90 1.39 -2.06
C VAL A 72 -14.19 1.88 -1.41
N ASP A 73 -14.70 1.17 -0.40
CA ASP A 73 -15.85 1.61 0.39
C ASP A 73 -15.58 2.93 1.12
N ALA A 74 -14.39 3.09 1.73
CA ALA A 74 -14.01 4.33 2.40
C ALA A 74 -13.93 5.52 1.41
N ILE A 75 -13.38 5.31 0.21
CA ILE A 75 -13.35 6.33 -0.86
C ILE A 75 -14.77 6.68 -1.28
N ALA A 76 -15.60 5.67 -1.55
CA ALA A 76 -16.95 5.88 -2.03
C ALA A 76 -17.82 6.57 -0.97
N ALA A 77 -17.61 6.28 0.31
CA ALA A 77 -18.23 7.00 1.42
C ALA A 77 -17.75 8.45 1.50
N ALA A 78 -16.44 8.70 1.40
CA ALA A 78 -15.87 10.05 1.47
C ALA A 78 -16.31 10.96 0.29
N GLU A 79 -16.51 10.39 -0.90
CA GLU A 79 -17.02 11.13 -2.05
C GLU A 79 -18.56 11.16 -2.16
N GLY A 80 -19.30 10.58 -1.21
CA GLY A 80 -20.76 10.50 -1.25
C GLY A 80 -21.32 9.63 -2.39
N ARG A 81 -20.46 8.84 -3.06
CA ARG A 81 -20.81 7.93 -4.16
C ARG A 81 -20.87 6.47 -3.71
N ALA A 82 -21.17 6.23 -2.44
CA ALA A 82 -21.18 4.88 -1.86
C ALA A 82 -22.02 3.87 -2.66
N LYS A 83 -23.11 4.30 -3.29
CA LYS A 83 -24.02 3.40 -4.03
C LYS A 83 -23.68 3.23 -5.51
N ASP A 84 -22.69 3.94 -6.02
CA ASP A 84 -22.31 3.93 -7.43
C ASP A 84 -21.35 2.76 -7.73
N LYS A 85 -21.87 1.72 -8.41
CA LYS A 85 -21.10 0.51 -8.73
C LYS A 85 -20.05 0.78 -9.81
N ASP A 86 -20.34 1.59 -10.81
CA ASP A 86 -19.38 2.00 -11.84
C ASP A 86 -18.21 2.77 -11.22
N TYR A 87 -18.52 3.62 -10.25
CA TYR A 87 -17.50 4.32 -9.47
C TYR A 87 -16.63 3.39 -8.63
N ARG A 88 -17.14 2.25 -8.14
CA ARG A 88 -16.31 1.25 -7.44
C ARG A 88 -15.44 0.46 -8.42
N ASN A 89 -15.99 0.10 -9.59
CA ASN A 89 -15.31 -0.71 -10.59
C ASN A 89 -14.00 -0.07 -11.10
N ARG A 90 -13.93 1.26 -11.18
CA ARG A 90 -12.67 1.95 -11.58
C ARG A 90 -11.48 1.64 -10.65
N PHE A 91 -11.75 1.25 -9.41
CA PHE A 91 -10.75 1.00 -8.38
C PHE A 91 -10.29 -0.47 -8.34
N GLU A 92 -10.97 -1.37 -9.05
CA GLU A 92 -10.64 -2.81 -9.17
C GLU A 92 -9.33 -3.10 -9.90
N ASN A 93 -8.75 -2.10 -10.58
CA ASN A 93 -7.40 -2.21 -11.18
C ASN A 93 -6.33 -1.39 -10.44
N TRP A 94 -6.70 -0.67 -9.37
CA TRP A 94 -5.77 0.17 -8.63
C TRP A 94 -4.98 -0.60 -7.56
N THR A 95 -3.66 -0.42 -7.55
CA THR A 95 -2.79 -0.95 -6.49
C THR A 95 -3.15 -0.36 -5.11
N ALA A 96 -2.95 -1.12 -4.02
CA ALA A 96 -3.21 -0.65 -2.66
C ALA A 96 -2.51 0.69 -2.30
N ALA A 97 -1.31 0.92 -2.84
CA ALA A 97 -0.61 2.20 -2.66
C ALA A 97 -1.41 3.38 -3.21
N ARG A 98 -1.90 3.25 -4.44
CA ARG A 98 -2.71 4.28 -5.10
C ARG A 98 -4.06 4.47 -4.40
N LEU A 99 -4.67 3.38 -3.92
CA LEU A 99 -5.91 3.46 -3.17
C LEU A 99 -5.73 4.23 -1.87
N LEU A 100 -4.70 3.92 -1.08
CA LEU A 100 -4.39 4.65 0.15
C LEU A 100 -4.21 6.16 -0.08
N ASP A 101 -3.42 6.53 -1.09
CA ASP A 101 -3.20 7.93 -1.44
C ASP A 101 -4.53 8.62 -1.82
N TYR A 102 -5.41 7.91 -2.52
CA TYR A 102 -6.71 8.44 -2.90
C TYR A 102 -7.67 8.54 -1.71
N VAL A 103 -7.71 7.55 -0.80
CA VAL A 103 -8.53 7.62 0.41
C VAL A 103 -8.12 8.84 1.24
N LYS A 104 -6.81 9.03 1.49
CA LYS A 104 -6.30 10.19 2.24
C LYS A 104 -6.70 11.51 1.59
N ALA A 105 -6.63 11.58 0.26
CA ALA A 105 -7.06 12.76 -0.49
C ALA A 105 -8.58 12.99 -0.40
N ALA A 106 -9.39 11.93 -0.51
CA ALA A 106 -10.84 11.98 -0.43
C ALA A 106 -11.30 12.39 0.98
N GLU A 107 -10.73 11.79 2.04
CA GLU A 107 -10.99 12.18 3.42
C GLU A 107 -10.61 13.63 3.70
N LYS A 108 -9.49 14.11 3.14
CA LYS A 108 -9.07 15.51 3.25
C LYS A 108 -10.05 16.44 2.54
N ARG A 109 -10.56 16.07 1.37
CA ARG A 109 -11.59 16.84 0.65
C ARG A 109 -12.92 16.85 1.38
N ALA A 110 -13.32 15.74 1.98
CA ALA A 110 -14.56 15.64 2.74
C ALA A 110 -14.53 16.47 4.03
N LYS A 111 -13.35 16.73 4.58
CA LYS A 111 -13.13 17.61 5.75
C LYS A 111 -13.02 19.10 5.38
N ASN A 112 -12.86 19.44 4.11
CA ASN A 112 -12.68 20.80 3.61
C ASN A 112 -13.99 21.36 3.08
#